data_AF-A0A835YNU6-F1
#
_entry.id   AF-A0A835YNU6-F1
#
_cell.length_a   1.000
_cell.length_b   1.000
_cell.length_c   1.000
_cell.angle_alpha   90.00
_cell.angle_beta   90.00
_cell.angle_gamma   90.00
#
_symmetry.space_group_name_H-M   'P 1'
#
loop_
_entity.id
_entity.type
_entity.pdbx_description
1 polymer ?
#
loop_
_entity_poly.entity_id
_entity_poly.type
_entity_poly.pdbx_seq_one_letter_code
_entity_poly.pdbx_strand_id
1 'polypeptide(L)'
;MHPADEARAMEERRRIDEFHARFLAKQERQGAAAEAASTPGDEEVDPDLACGGCGIGLEREGMLVCGQCRTTAYCDRQCQTKGWKEGGHKQACKWLARARELPPPSTDRSYVVQIKLVGAEGLRMWAEGLRRGDDADVAEAHEAMAQALRPRERVLFALEGRHHQMLKFQMVPPTKRLGAADLALFALQAIVQPHSGVPTLNMTPDDPQRPYAIWLPGIMADRPMAEPVGDLLAGAGLAVSSVYVGGGFAQEMRLYGDSAGFMVEVDVDYFTEDESSGSEEYGNDEDTEPDSEEEAAGAARAQQAQHAEAQRRARRRRTRKPRTQGAGTAAAEGAEADVEGEGEGRRRQGPAAGAQGARPRVLVVSGLHMFGEAPESEDPLLGAVAGALRSQAGAELEVAYYKKKGGARAQEAVAQQLLGGGFEACVVLGLGSGDDFKPRTPTFPWGEGPWKQALTQWVAGGGVLVVHGERAAAAVAREWFGLAWTMEGDWYRRTDHVLCPTNPLLGPLARRLPVSYNVKAAMLGDVPGDQRIYSTAPGAVTHSHVPLMAGAPVGDRTVLAGARVGQGAVGFFGDVNWEAPTMATVAGLVKHLVASRRAAVAAAGSGASS
;
A
#
# COMPACT_ATOMS: atom_id res chain seq x y z
N MET A 1 39.74 3.50 -15.28
CA MET A 1 39.62 2.67 -14.06
C MET A 1 41.01 2.24 -13.67
N HIS A 2 41.37 2.31 -12.39
CA HIS A 2 42.66 1.81 -11.93
C HIS A 2 42.63 0.27 -12.00
N PRO A 3 43.74 -0.42 -12.34
CA PRO A 3 43.77 -1.89 -12.38
C PRO A 3 43.32 -2.56 -11.07
N ALA A 4 43.46 -1.85 -9.94
CA ALA A 4 42.96 -2.29 -8.63
C ALA A 4 41.42 -2.25 -8.53
N ASP A 5 40.76 -1.30 -9.17
CA ASP A 5 39.30 -1.20 -9.19
C ASP A 5 38.69 -2.31 -10.06
N GLU A 6 39.37 -2.65 -11.16
CA GLU A 6 38.97 -3.75 -12.05
C GLU A 6 39.13 -5.11 -11.37
N ALA A 7 40.23 -5.32 -10.64
CA ALA A 7 40.42 -6.52 -9.83
C ALA A 7 39.37 -6.66 -8.72
N ARG A 8 39.00 -5.54 -8.06
CA ARG A 8 37.96 -5.52 -7.03
C ARG A 8 36.58 -5.82 -7.60
N ALA A 9 36.22 -5.23 -8.73
CA ALA A 9 34.96 -5.49 -9.43
C ALA A 9 34.86 -6.96 -9.91
N MET A 10 35.98 -7.54 -10.37
CA MET A 10 36.03 -8.93 -10.81
C MET A 10 35.87 -9.91 -9.63
N GLU A 11 36.48 -9.61 -8.47
CA GLU A 11 36.29 -10.41 -7.26
C GLU A 11 34.86 -10.30 -6.70
N GLU A 12 34.25 -9.12 -6.78
CA GLU A 12 32.86 -8.91 -6.36
C GLU A 12 31.87 -9.64 -7.28
N ARG A 13 32.11 -9.61 -8.60
CA ARG A 13 31.37 -10.43 -9.58
C ARG A 13 31.47 -11.93 -9.26
N ARG A 14 32.68 -12.42 -8.96
CA ARG A 14 32.93 -13.82 -8.58
C ARG A 14 32.13 -14.23 -7.33
N ARG A 15 32.05 -13.36 -6.32
CA ARG A 15 31.26 -13.61 -5.09
C ARG A 15 29.76 -13.68 -5.37
N ILE A 16 29.25 -12.82 -6.24
CA ILE A 16 27.85 -12.82 -6.67
C ILE A 16 27.54 -14.13 -7.42
N ASP A 17 28.40 -14.53 -8.35
CA ASP A 17 28.22 -15.77 -9.12
C ASP A 17 28.27 -17.02 -8.21
N GLU A 18 29.18 -17.04 -7.22
CA GLU A 18 29.25 -18.12 -6.22
C GLU A 18 28.00 -18.18 -5.33
N PHE A 19 27.47 -17.03 -4.92
CA PHE A 19 26.21 -16.95 -4.18
C PHE A 19 25.04 -17.49 -5.01
N HIS A 20 24.93 -17.09 -6.28
CA HIS A 20 23.89 -17.57 -7.20
C HIS A 20 23.97 -19.09 -7.39
N ALA A 21 25.17 -19.65 -7.54
CA ALA A 21 25.36 -21.09 -7.68
C ALA A 21 24.91 -21.86 -6.42
N ARG A 22 25.23 -21.35 -5.22
CA ARG A 22 24.78 -21.94 -3.94
C ARG A 22 23.26 -21.84 -3.77
N PHE A 23 22.66 -20.75 -4.21
CA PHE A 23 21.21 -20.54 -4.16
C PHE A 23 20.46 -21.52 -5.08
N LEU A 24 20.90 -21.69 -6.33
CA LEU A 24 20.30 -22.64 -7.27
C LEU A 24 20.44 -24.09 -6.78
N ALA A 25 21.62 -24.47 -6.26
CA ALA A 25 21.83 -25.78 -5.68
C ALA A 25 20.94 -26.04 -4.44
N LYS A 26 20.58 -24.99 -3.69
CA LYS A 26 19.62 -25.09 -2.58
C LYS A 26 18.19 -25.29 -3.10
N GLN A 27 17.78 -24.59 -4.14
CA GLN A 27 16.47 -24.78 -4.77
C GLN A 27 16.30 -26.19 -5.36
N GLU A 28 17.32 -26.72 -6.04
CA GLU A 28 17.26 -28.08 -6.59
C GLU A 28 17.11 -29.14 -5.49
N ARG A 29 17.78 -28.96 -4.34
CA ARG A 29 17.63 -29.85 -3.17
C ARG A 29 16.25 -29.74 -2.54
N GLN A 30 15.68 -28.54 -2.49
CA GLN A 30 14.35 -28.31 -1.94
C GLN A 30 13.26 -28.89 -2.87
N GLY A 31 13.42 -28.77 -4.19
CA GLY A 31 12.52 -29.40 -5.16
C GLY A 31 12.55 -30.93 -5.09
N ALA A 32 13.74 -31.53 -5.00
CA ALA A 32 13.89 -32.98 -4.87
C ALA A 32 13.36 -33.53 -3.53
N ALA A 33 13.39 -32.73 -2.46
CA ALA A 33 12.81 -33.10 -1.16
C ALA A 33 11.28 -33.02 -1.15
N ALA A 34 10.69 -32.03 -1.84
CA ALA A 34 9.25 -31.89 -1.99
C ALA A 34 8.61 -33.05 -2.77
N GLU A 35 9.30 -33.56 -3.80
CA GLU A 35 8.81 -34.67 -4.62
C GLU A 35 8.84 -36.03 -3.88
N ALA A 36 9.65 -36.14 -2.82
CA ALA A 36 9.75 -37.36 -1.99
C ALA A 36 8.74 -37.43 -0.84
N ALA A 37 8.04 -36.33 -0.51
CA ALA A 37 7.22 -36.22 0.70
C ALA A 37 5.71 -36.48 0.50
N SER A 38 5.23 -36.71 -0.72
CA SER A 38 3.79 -36.93 -0.96
C SER A 38 3.36 -38.38 -0.67
N THR A 39 2.98 -38.67 0.58
CA THR A 39 2.21 -39.87 0.96
C THR A 39 0.99 -39.41 1.77
N PRO A 40 -0.24 -39.92 1.53
CA PRO A 40 -1.44 -39.29 2.07
C PRO A 40 -1.87 -39.85 3.43
N GLY A 41 -2.22 -38.94 4.34
CA GLY A 41 -3.12 -39.18 5.48
C GLY A 41 -2.57 -38.65 6.79
N ASP A 42 -3.03 -37.47 7.22
CA ASP A 42 -3.30 -37.08 8.62
C ASP A 42 -4.05 -35.72 8.61
N GLU A 43 -5.12 -35.60 9.40
CA GLU A 43 -5.89 -34.36 9.59
C GLU A 43 -5.07 -33.34 10.42
N GLU A 44 -5.02 -32.08 9.97
CA GLU A 44 -4.19 -31.03 10.60
C GLU A 44 -4.77 -30.48 11.91
N VAL A 45 -3.90 -30.41 12.91
CA VAL A 45 -4.10 -29.80 14.23
C VAL A 45 -3.88 -28.28 14.15
N ASP A 46 -4.80 -27.48 14.70
CA ASP A 46 -4.62 -26.03 14.89
C ASP A 46 -3.45 -25.75 15.85
N PRO A 47 -2.27 -25.28 15.38
CA PRO A 47 -1.06 -25.21 16.18
C PRO A 47 -1.06 -24.09 17.24
N ASP A 48 -2.05 -23.18 17.19
CA ASP A 48 -2.05 -21.96 18.00
C ASP A 48 -2.67 -22.14 19.39
N LEU A 49 -3.16 -23.34 19.73
CA LEU A 49 -3.86 -23.59 21.00
C LEU A 49 -2.98 -24.30 22.04
N ALA A 50 -2.05 -23.55 22.64
CA ALA A 50 -1.23 -24.05 23.74
C ALA A 50 -1.99 -24.12 25.08
N CYS A 51 -1.81 -25.21 25.83
CA CYS A 51 -2.34 -25.36 27.17
C CYS A 51 -1.74 -24.34 28.15
N GLY A 52 -2.56 -23.49 28.78
CA GLY A 52 -2.10 -22.45 29.72
C GLY A 52 -1.49 -22.96 31.04
N GLY A 53 -1.36 -24.28 31.23
CA GLY A 53 -0.74 -24.89 32.40
C GLY A 53 0.59 -25.61 32.12
N CYS A 54 0.70 -26.30 30.98
CA CYS A 54 1.89 -27.06 30.59
C CYS A 54 2.59 -26.54 29.32
N GLY A 55 1.96 -25.65 28.56
CA GLY A 55 2.52 -25.06 27.33
C GLY A 55 2.46 -25.98 26.10
N ILE A 56 1.94 -27.20 26.22
CA ILE A 56 1.83 -28.15 25.11
C ILE A 56 0.68 -27.73 24.19
N GLY A 57 0.95 -27.62 22.89
CA GLY A 57 -0.06 -27.45 21.84
C GLY A 57 -0.89 -28.71 21.69
N LEU A 58 -2.22 -28.58 21.69
CA LEU A 58 -3.14 -29.70 21.56
C LEU A 58 -4.27 -29.34 20.62
N GLU A 59 -4.85 -30.38 19.99
CA GLU A 59 -6.10 -30.26 19.28
C GLU A 59 -7.20 -29.66 20.16
N ARG A 60 -8.05 -28.84 19.55
CA ARG A 60 -9.11 -28.09 20.23
C ARG A 60 -10.17 -29.00 20.86
N GLU A 61 -10.31 -30.22 20.34
CA GLU A 61 -11.24 -31.21 20.86
C GLU A 61 -10.78 -31.73 22.23
N GLY A 62 -11.60 -31.45 23.26
CA GLY A 62 -11.37 -31.95 24.62
C GLY A 62 -10.64 -31.00 25.57
N MET A 63 -10.19 -29.83 25.11
CA MET A 63 -9.57 -28.85 26.03
C MET A 63 -10.59 -28.22 26.98
N LEU A 64 -10.22 -28.12 28.25
CA LEU A 64 -10.96 -27.38 29.27
C LEU A 64 -10.71 -25.88 29.11
N VAL A 65 -11.70 -25.16 28.60
CA VAL A 65 -11.67 -23.69 28.54
C VAL A 65 -12.04 -23.09 29.91
N CYS A 66 -11.36 -22.02 30.33
CA CYS A 66 -11.74 -21.31 31.55
C CYS A 66 -13.18 -20.78 31.47
N GLY A 67 -14.05 -21.20 32.41
CA GLY A 67 -15.47 -20.83 32.40
C GLY A 67 -15.75 -19.34 32.55
N GLN A 68 -14.83 -18.57 33.13
CA GLN A 68 -14.99 -17.14 33.37
C GLN A 68 -14.52 -16.29 32.18
N CYS A 69 -13.24 -16.37 31.78
CA CYS A 69 -12.74 -15.54 30.67
C CYS A 69 -12.88 -16.16 29.29
N ARG A 70 -13.03 -17.49 29.19
CA ARG A 70 -13.11 -18.26 27.95
C ARG A 70 -11.97 -18.04 26.94
N THR A 71 -10.83 -17.54 27.41
CA THR A 71 -9.65 -17.24 26.58
C THR A 71 -8.58 -18.32 26.72
N THR A 72 -8.28 -18.74 27.95
CA THR A 72 -7.24 -19.75 28.19
C THR A 72 -7.85 -21.15 28.18
N ALA A 73 -7.24 -22.04 27.40
CA ALA A 73 -7.55 -23.46 27.33
C ALA A 73 -6.52 -24.29 28.11
N TYR A 74 -6.95 -25.45 28.60
CA TYR A 74 -6.11 -26.38 29.36
C TYR A 74 -6.37 -27.81 28.90
N CYS A 75 -5.34 -28.65 28.86
CA CYS A 75 -5.48 -30.07 28.53
C CYS A 75 -6.34 -30.83 29.55
N ASP A 76 -6.25 -30.44 30.83
CA ASP A 76 -6.96 -31.10 31.93
C ASP A 76 -7.13 -30.17 33.14
N ARG A 77 -7.81 -30.69 34.17
CA ARG A 77 -8.11 -29.96 35.41
C ARG A 77 -6.88 -29.66 36.26
N GLN A 78 -5.83 -30.49 36.17
CA GLN A 78 -4.57 -30.28 36.88
C GLN A 78 -3.84 -29.09 36.26
N CYS A 79 -3.71 -29.04 34.94
CA CYS A 79 -3.15 -27.92 34.19
C CYS A 79 -3.96 -26.64 34.38
N GLN A 80 -5.30 -26.72 34.44
CA GLN A 80 -6.14 -25.58 34.79
C GLN A 80 -5.83 -25.06 36.21
N THR A 81 -5.68 -25.95 37.20
CA THR A 81 -5.38 -25.56 38.58
C THR A 81 -3.97 -24.96 38.69
N LYS A 82 -3.01 -25.53 37.95
CA LYS A 82 -1.64 -25.05 37.85
C LYS A 82 -1.57 -23.67 37.20
N GLY A 83 -2.15 -23.50 36.01
CA GLY A 83 -2.23 -22.21 35.33
C GLY A 83 -2.97 -21.15 36.17
N TRP A 84 -3.99 -21.55 36.93
CA TRP A 84 -4.71 -20.68 37.87
C TRP A 84 -3.82 -20.19 39.02
N LYS A 85 -3.07 -21.07 39.68
CA LYS A 85 -2.27 -20.74 40.87
C LYS A 85 -0.90 -20.16 40.52
N GLU A 86 -0.22 -20.75 39.55
CA GLU A 86 1.19 -20.50 39.23
C GLU A 86 1.34 -19.71 37.92
N GLY A 87 0.52 -19.99 36.90
CA GLY A 87 0.59 -19.37 35.58
C GLY A 87 0.04 -17.94 35.48
N GLY A 88 -0.26 -17.29 36.62
CA GLY A 88 -0.80 -15.93 36.66
C GLY A 88 -2.25 -15.78 36.18
N HIS A 89 -2.91 -16.85 35.72
CA HIS A 89 -4.24 -16.77 35.14
C HIS A 89 -5.29 -16.23 36.11
N LYS A 90 -5.20 -16.53 37.42
CA LYS A 90 -6.13 -15.98 38.42
C LYS A 90 -6.18 -14.45 38.40
N GLN A 91 -5.04 -13.79 38.16
CA GLN A 91 -4.97 -12.33 38.10
C GLN A 91 -5.49 -11.80 36.77
N ALA A 92 -5.15 -12.45 35.66
CA ALA A 92 -5.55 -12.06 34.30
C ALA A 92 -7.04 -12.35 34.00
N CYS A 93 -7.62 -13.40 34.57
CA CYS A 93 -8.95 -13.91 34.23
C CYS A 93 -10.04 -12.85 34.35
N LYS A 94 -10.01 -12.03 35.42
CA LYS A 94 -10.96 -10.94 35.62
C LYS A 94 -10.89 -9.89 34.50
N TRP A 95 -9.70 -9.60 34.00
CA TRP A 95 -9.47 -8.59 32.96
C TRP A 95 -9.79 -9.12 31.58
N LEU A 96 -9.40 -10.37 31.29
CA LEU A 96 -9.76 -11.06 30.06
C LEU A 96 -11.28 -11.18 29.90
N ALA A 97 -12.00 -11.52 30.98
CA ALA A 97 -13.46 -11.54 30.98
C ALA A 97 -14.05 -10.17 30.62
N ARG A 98 -13.56 -9.09 31.26
CA ARG A 98 -14.01 -7.72 30.97
C ARG A 98 -13.65 -7.24 29.56
N ALA A 99 -12.47 -7.60 29.05
CA ALA A 99 -12.05 -7.20 27.71
C ALA A 99 -12.92 -7.81 26.60
N ARG A 100 -13.55 -8.96 26.87
CA ARG A 100 -14.54 -9.59 25.98
C ARG A 100 -15.93 -8.97 26.06
N GLU A 101 -16.25 -8.30 27.16
CA GLU A 101 -17.49 -7.53 27.33
C GLU A 101 -17.44 -6.18 26.60
N LEU A 102 -16.24 -5.73 26.19
CA LEU A 102 -16.10 -4.55 25.34
C LEU A 102 -16.78 -4.81 23.98
N PRO A 103 -17.47 -3.80 23.40
CA PRO A 103 -18.08 -3.93 22.08
C PRO A 103 -17.02 -4.22 21.02
N PRO A 104 -17.40 -4.74 19.85
CA PRO A 104 -16.45 -4.99 18.77
C PRO A 104 -15.62 -3.73 18.45
N PRO A 105 -14.35 -3.90 18.05
CA PRO A 105 -13.52 -2.75 17.69
C PRO A 105 -14.22 -1.92 16.62
N SER A 106 -14.25 -0.60 16.82
CA SER A 106 -14.77 0.32 15.82
C SER A 106 -14.01 0.12 14.50
N THR A 107 -14.70 0.24 13.37
CA THR A 107 -14.05 0.32 12.06
C THR A 107 -13.21 1.59 11.92
N ASP A 108 -13.46 2.58 12.78
CA ASP A 108 -12.57 3.72 12.97
C ASP A 108 -11.28 3.24 13.67
N ARG A 109 -10.23 3.01 12.88
CA ARG A 109 -8.88 2.56 13.32
C ARG A 109 -8.14 3.62 14.13
N SER A 110 -8.84 4.61 14.68
CA SER A 110 -8.28 5.79 15.33
C SER A 110 -7.63 5.53 16.69
N TYR A 111 -7.84 4.34 17.28
CA TYR A 111 -7.46 4.08 18.68
C TYR A 111 -6.42 2.96 18.81
N VAL A 112 -5.20 3.36 19.13
CA VAL A 112 -4.05 2.48 19.37
C VAL A 112 -3.55 2.70 20.80
N VAL A 113 -3.29 1.62 21.55
CA VAL A 113 -2.63 1.69 22.86
C VAL A 113 -1.17 1.31 22.72
N GLN A 114 -0.26 2.22 23.01
CA GLN A 114 1.17 1.95 23.03
C GLN A 114 1.61 1.56 24.43
N ILE A 115 2.23 0.40 24.60
CA ILE A 115 2.76 -0.05 25.89
C ILE A 115 4.26 0.07 25.86
N LYS A 116 4.88 0.80 26.79
CA LYS A 116 6.33 1.01 26.79
C LYS A 116 6.95 0.66 28.13
N LEU A 117 8.07 -0.06 28.11
CA LEU A 117 8.89 -0.33 29.29
C LEU A 117 10.18 0.50 29.18
N VAL A 118 10.42 1.39 30.15
CA VAL A 118 11.52 2.37 30.06
C VAL A 118 12.21 2.55 31.40
N GLY A 119 13.55 2.64 31.38
CA GLY A 119 14.36 3.03 32.53
C GLY A 119 14.54 4.55 32.63
N ALA A 120 15.29 4.99 33.64
CA ALA A 120 15.57 6.42 33.88
C ALA A 120 16.22 7.11 32.67
N GLU A 121 17.16 6.45 31.99
CA GLU A 121 17.83 7.01 30.81
C GLU A 121 16.85 7.22 29.64
N GLY A 122 16.03 6.21 29.33
CA GLY A 122 15.01 6.32 28.29
C GLY A 122 14.00 7.45 28.58
N LEU A 123 13.63 7.65 29.85
CA LEU A 123 12.78 8.77 30.26
C LEU A 123 13.45 10.14 30.08
N ARG A 124 14.75 10.29 30.40
CA ARG A 124 15.49 11.54 30.15
C ARG A 124 15.60 11.84 28.66
N MET A 125 15.88 10.81 27.86
CA MET A 125 15.95 10.96 26.40
C MET A 125 14.61 11.42 25.82
N TRP A 126 13.50 10.87 26.32
CA TRP A 126 12.17 11.33 25.90
C TRP A 126 11.85 12.73 26.40
N ALA A 127 12.18 13.05 27.66
CA ALA A 127 12.03 14.40 28.18
C ALA A 127 12.80 15.41 27.29
N GLU A 128 14.03 15.10 26.89
CA GLU A 128 14.79 15.94 25.98
C GLU A 128 14.14 16.06 24.60
N GLY A 129 13.63 14.97 24.04
CA GLY A 129 12.89 15.00 22.78
C GLY A 129 11.63 15.87 22.85
N LEU A 130 10.86 15.75 23.93
CA LEU A 130 9.63 16.52 24.16
C LEU A 130 9.91 18.01 24.39
N ARG A 131 11.04 18.37 25.04
CA ARG A 131 11.47 19.79 25.18
C ARG A 131 11.78 20.47 23.85
N ARG A 132 12.10 19.69 22.81
CA ARG A 132 12.35 20.23 21.46
C ARG A 132 11.06 20.47 20.68
N GLY A 133 9.94 19.87 21.11
CA GLY A 133 8.61 20.16 20.62
C GLY A 133 7.85 21.13 21.54
N ASP A 134 6.53 21.23 21.35
CA ASP A 134 5.64 22.11 22.13
C ASP A 134 5.10 21.44 23.42
N ASP A 135 5.71 20.35 23.89
CA ASP A 135 5.22 19.50 25.00
C ASP A 135 6.06 19.65 26.28
N ALA A 136 6.40 20.88 26.67
CA ALA A 136 7.30 21.16 27.80
C ALA A 136 6.81 20.57 29.14
N ASP A 137 5.50 20.60 29.41
CA ASP A 137 4.91 20.06 30.65
C ASP A 137 5.07 18.53 30.72
N VAL A 138 4.91 17.84 29.58
CA VAL A 138 5.09 16.39 29.48
C VAL A 138 6.56 16.04 29.66
N ALA A 139 7.46 16.86 29.14
CA ALA A 139 8.90 16.68 29.33
C ALA A 139 9.33 16.81 30.80
N GLU A 140 8.80 17.80 31.52
CA GLU A 140 9.08 17.98 32.95
C GLU A 140 8.61 16.77 33.76
N ALA A 141 7.43 16.24 33.46
CA ALA A 141 6.93 15.01 34.08
C ALA A 141 7.87 13.82 33.84
N HIS A 142 8.34 13.61 32.60
CA HIS A 142 9.27 12.50 32.29
C HIS A 142 10.62 12.67 32.99
N GLU A 143 11.13 13.89 33.10
CA GLU A 143 12.37 14.18 33.83
C GLU A 143 12.22 13.92 35.33
N ALA A 144 11.13 14.41 35.95
CA ALA A 144 10.85 14.18 37.36
C ALA A 144 10.75 12.67 37.66
N MET A 145 10.10 11.91 36.77
CA MET A 145 10.05 10.45 36.87
C MET A 145 11.44 9.82 36.73
N ALA A 146 12.26 10.28 35.78
CA ALA A 146 13.62 9.78 35.62
C ALA A 146 14.53 10.07 36.83
N GLN A 147 14.30 11.18 37.53
CA GLN A 147 15.00 11.53 38.77
C GLN A 147 14.53 10.71 39.97
N ALA A 148 13.24 10.36 40.00
CA ALA A 148 12.66 9.55 41.07
C ALA A 148 13.02 8.05 40.96
N LEU A 149 13.40 7.56 39.77
CA LEU A 149 13.79 6.17 39.57
C LEU A 149 15.14 5.85 40.21
N ARG A 150 15.17 4.79 41.02
CA ARG A 150 16.42 4.21 41.51
C ARG A 150 17.16 3.49 40.38
N PRO A 151 18.49 3.27 40.50
CA PRO A 151 19.24 2.48 39.53
C PRO A 151 18.56 1.13 39.27
N ARG A 152 18.37 0.79 37.99
CA ARG A 152 17.70 -0.44 37.50
C ARG A 152 16.19 -0.53 37.75
N GLU A 153 15.55 0.50 38.32
CA GLU A 153 14.10 0.59 38.25
C GLU A 153 13.63 0.94 36.84
N ARG A 154 12.45 0.42 36.50
CA ARG A 154 11.81 0.66 35.20
C ARG A 154 10.38 1.10 35.44
N VAL A 155 9.79 1.76 34.45
CA VAL A 155 8.39 2.14 34.44
C VAL A 155 7.74 1.53 33.21
N LEU A 156 6.56 0.97 33.43
CA LEU A 156 5.69 0.48 32.38
C LEU A 156 4.58 1.50 32.15
N PHE A 157 4.43 1.98 30.93
CA PHE A 157 3.41 2.96 30.52
C PHE A 157 2.47 2.36 29.48
N ALA A 158 1.21 2.78 29.52
CA ALA A 158 0.28 2.63 28.43
C ALA A 158 -0.14 4.03 27.98
N LEU A 159 0.01 4.33 26.69
CA LEU A 159 -0.31 5.61 26.08
C LEU A 159 -1.39 5.41 25.01
N GLU A 160 -2.27 6.38 24.85
CA GLU A 160 -3.12 6.49 23.67
C GLU A 160 -2.28 7.02 22.50
N GLY A 161 -2.32 6.35 21.35
CA GLY A 161 -1.37 6.54 20.26
C GLY A 161 -1.49 7.87 19.51
N ARG A 162 -2.68 8.47 19.48
CA ARG A 162 -2.93 9.72 18.75
C ARG A 162 -2.50 10.95 19.54
N HIS A 163 -2.81 11.00 20.83
CA HIS A 163 -2.57 12.15 21.71
C HIS A 163 -1.44 11.92 22.71
N HIS A 164 -0.76 10.76 22.66
CA HIS A 164 0.27 10.33 23.61
C HIS A 164 -0.18 10.40 25.07
N GLN A 165 -1.50 10.26 25.30
CA GLN A 165 -2.08 10.44 26.61
C GLN A 165 -1.86 9.23 27.50
N MET A 166 -1.37 9.46 28.71
CA MET A 166 -1.07 8.37 29.65
C MET A 166 -2.36 7.72 30.18
N LEU A 167 -2.59 6.49 29.75
CA LEU A 167 -3.72 5.66 30.19
C LEU A 167 -3.41 4.97 31.52
N LYS A 168 -2.19 4.43 31.66
CA LYS A 168 -1.74 3.74 32.85
C LYS A 168 -0.24 3.86 33.03
N PHE A 169 0.23 3.86 34.27
CA PHE A 169 1.63 3.68 34.58
C PHE A 169 1.80 2.72 35.76
N GLN A 170 2.94 2.02 35.80
CA GLN A 170 3.30 1.14 36.90
C GLN A 170 4.82 1.14 37.10
N MET A 171 5.25 1.36 38.34
CA MET A 171 6.66 1.18 38.74
C MET A 171 7.00 -0.32 38.78
N VAL A 172 8.12 -0.69 38.17
CA VAL A 172 8.63 -2.06 38.11
C VAL A 172 9.89 -2.12 38.97
N PRO A 173 9.85 -2.81 40.13
CA PRO A 173 11.02 -2.96 41.00
C PRO A 173 12.18 -3.64 40.25
N PRO A 174 13.45 -3.38 40.62
CA PRO A 174 14.61 -3.95 39.94
C PRO A 174 14.65 -5.49 40.00
N THR A 175 14.04 -6.06 41.04
CA THR A 175 13.97 -7.51 41.26
C THR A 175 12.86 -8.19 40.46
N LYS A 176 11.91 -7.42 39.89
CA LYS A 176 10.80 -7.99 39.12
C LYS A 176 11.24 -8.26 37.68
N ARG A 177 11.26 -9.54 37.30
CA ARG A 177 11.30 -9.98 35.91
C ARG A 177 9.88 -9.91 35.36
N LEU A 178 9.67 -9.18 34.27
CA LEU A 178 8.38 -9.11 33.59
C LEU A 178 8.33 -10.21 32.54
N GLY A 179 7.29 -11.04 32.58
CA GLY A 179 6.96 -11.96 31.50
C GLY A 179 5.86 -11.40 30.59
N ALA A 180 5.54 -12.14 29.52
CA ALA A 180 4.45 -11.80 28.62
C ALA A 180 3.10 -11.62 29.35
N ALA A 181 2.82 -12.48 30.33
CA ALA A 181 1.60 -12.39 31.13
C ALA A 181 1.52 -11.08 31.94
N ASP A 182 2.65 -10.56 32.45
CA ASP A 182 2.67 -9.28 33.18
C ASP A 182 2.34 -8.11 32.24
N LEU A 183 2.92 -8.11 31.04
CA LEU A 183 2.69 -7.06 30.05
C LEU A 183 1.27 -7.09 29.50
N ALA A 184 0.75 -8.28 29.17
CA ALA A 184 -0.64 -8.45 28.74
C ALA A 184 -1.62 -8.03 29.85
N LEU A 185 -1.32 -8.37 31.11
CA LEU A 185 -2.12 -7.93 32.25
C LEU A 185 -2.14 -6.40 32.38
N PHE A 186 -0.97 -5.76 32.28
CA PHE A 186 -0.87 -4.30 32.32
C PHE A 186 -1.62 -3.64 31.16
N ALA A 187 -1.51 -4.19 29.95
CA ALA A 187 -2.25 -3.76 28.77
C ALA A 187 -3.77 -3.76 29.01
N LEU A 188 -4.28 -4.91 29.46
CA LEU A 188 -5.70 -5.10 29.74
C LEU A 188 -6.17 -4.16 30.84
N GLN A 189 -5.35 -3.96 31.87
CA GLN A 189 -5.68 -3.02 32.94
C GLN A 189 -5.69 -1.57 32.44
N ALA A 190 -4.85 -1.19 31.49
CA ALA A 190 -4.83 0.16 30.93
C ALA A 190 -6.07 0.44 30.08
N ILE A 191 -6.54 -0.58 29.36
CA ILE A 191 -7.74 -0.50 28.51
C ILE A 191 -9.01 -0.51 29.34
N VAL A 192 -9.10 -1.44 30.29
CA VAL A 192 -10.33 -1.66 31.08
C VAL A 192 -10.44 -0.67 32.25
N GLN A 193 -9.31 -0.16 32.74
CA GLN A 193 -9.25 0.80 33.85
C GLN A 193 -8.14 1.84 33.62
N PRO A 194 -8.36 2.76 32.66
CA PRO A 194 -7.48 3.91 32.51
C PRO A 194 -7.53 4.77 33.78
N HIS A 195 -6.46 5.52 34.06
CA HIS A 195 -6.45 6.48 35.16
C HIS A 195 -7.56 7.52 34.94
N SER A 196 -8.46 7.61 35.92
CA SER A 196 -9.68 8.43 35.88
C SER A 196 -9.35 9.92 35.86
N GLY A 197 -9.82 10.64 34.83
CA GLY A 197 -9.72 12.10 34.74
C GLY A 197 -9.39 12.63 33.33
N VAL A 198 -9.01 11.75 32.41
CA VAL A 198 -8.77 12.08 31.00
C VAL A 198 -10.10 12.41 30.29
N PRO A 199 -10.36 13.67 29.90
CA PRO A 199 -11.69 14.12 29.41
C PRO A 199 -12.03 13.65 27.98
N THR A 200 -11.09 13.04 27.27
CA THR A 200 -11.15 12.82 25.81
C THR A 200 -11.40 11.36 25.43
N LEU A 201 -11.45 10.46 26.41
CA LEU A 201 -11.89 9.09 26.20
C LEU A 201 -13.41 9.10 26.38
N ASN A 202 -14.17 9.12 25.28
CA ASN A 202 -15.61 8.81 25.31
C ASN A 202 -15.90 7.37 25.78
N MET A 203 -14.90 6.64 26.31
CA MET A 203 -15.07 5.47 27.16
C MET A 203 -15.72 5.85 28.50
N THR A 204 -16.92 6.43 28.44
CA THR A 204 -17.82 6.37 29.58
C THR A 204 -18.22 4.91 29.79
N PRO A 205 -18.64 4.51 30.99
CA PRO A 205 -19.31 3.22 31.17
C PRO A 205 -20.46 2.99 30.16
N ASP A 206 -21.00 4.07 29.58
CA ASP A 206 -22.13 4.09 28.67
C ASP A 206 -21.77 4.03 27.17
N ASP A 207 -20.49 4.23 26.78
CA ASP A 207 -19.99 4.11 25.38
C ASP A 207 -18.54 3.55 25.32
N PRO A 208 -18.32 2.29 25.74
CA PRO A 208 -16.98 1.74 25.82
C PRO A 208 -16.38 1.47 24.43
N GLN A 209 -15.54 2.34 23.87
CA GLN A 209 -14.82 2.00 22.63
C GLN A 209 -13.73 0.95 22.89
N ARG A 210 -13.64 -0.07 22.01
CA ARG A 210 -12.60 -1.09 22.09
C ARG A 210 -11.37 -0.67 21.25
N PRO A 211 -10.16 -0.70 21.82
CA PRO A 211 -8.93 -0.45 21.09
C PRO A 211 -8.76 -1.37 19.88
N TYR A 212 -8.24 -0.82 18.79
CA TYR A 212 -7.96 -1.55 17.56
C TYR A 212 -6.55 -2.18 17.55
N ALA A 213 -5.59 -1.63 18.28
CA ALA A 213 -4.24 -2.20 18.33
C ALA A 213 -3.53 -1.93 19.66
N ILE A 214 -2.69 -2.87 20.08
CA ILE A 214 -1.71 -2.68 21.14
C ILE A 214 -0.32 -2.73 20.51
N TRP A 215 0.45 -1.66 20.64
CA TRP A 215 1.83 -1.59 20.15
C TRP A 215 2.81 -1.82 21.29
N LEU A 216 3.68 -2.81 21.13
CA LEU A 216 4.81 -3.09 22.01
C LEU A 216 6.08 -2.67 21.26
N PRO A 217 6.86 -1.69 21.73
CA PRO A 217 8.11 -1.31 21.10
C PRO A 217 9.07 -2.48 21.27
N GLY A 218 9.28 -3.22 20.18
CA GLY A 218 10.43 -4.09 20.09
C GLY A 218 11.63 -3.25 19.67
N ILE A 219 12.71 -3.24 20.45
CA ILE A 219 14.01 -3.39 19.78
C ILE A 219 14.17 -4.87 19.44
N MET A 220 15.10 -5.24 18.55
CA MET A 220 15.30 -6.65 18.14
C MET A 220 15.40 -7.63 19.32
N ALA A 221 15.85 -7.17 20.49
CA ALA A 221 15.94 -7.93 21.73
C ALA A 221 14.59 -8.27 22.41
N ASP A 222 13.52 -7.50 22.17
CA ASP A 222 12.22 -7.67 22.86
C ASP A 222 11.19 -8.46 22.04
N ARG A 223 11.54 -8.82 20.79
CA ARG A 223 10.67 -9.59 19.88
C ARG A 223 10.15 -10.91 20.50
N PRO A 224 10.95 -11.69 21.26
CA PRO A 224 10.47 -12.92 21.88
C PRO A 224 9.34 -12.72 22.90
N MET A 225 9.14 -11.50 23.40
CA MET A 225 8.03 -11.18 24.31
C MET A 225 6.81 -10.60 23.59
N ALA A 226 6.99 -9.94 22.45
CA ALA A 226 5.90 -9.25 21.75
C ALA A 226 4.83 -10.20 21.22
N GLU A 227 5.24 -11.33 20.67
CA GLU A 227 4.35 -12.36 20.10
C GLU A 227 3.52 -13.05 21.19
N PRO A 228 4.10 -13.61 22.27
CA PRO A 228 3.31 -14.18 23.36
C PRO A 228 2.37 -13.17 24.05
N VAL A 229 2.73 -11.88 24.12
CA VAL A 229 1.83 -10.83 24.62
C VAL A 229 0.68 -10.61 23.64
N GLY A 230 0.98 -10.56 22.34
CA GLY A 230 0.02 -10.51 21.25
C GLY A 230 -1.02 -11.61 21.38
N ASP A 231 -0.59 -12.87 21.48
CA ASP A 231 -1.50 -14.03 21.53
C ASP A 231 -2.44 -13.98 22.74
N LEU A 232 -1.92 -13.59 23.90
CA LEU A 232 -2.72 -13.42 25.13
C LEU A 232 -3.82 -12.35 24.96
N LEU A 233 -3.53 -11.27 24.22
CA LEU A 233 -4.45 -10.18 23.97
C LEU A 233 -5.43 -10.50 22.82
N ALA A 234 -4.95 -11.19 21.77
CA ALA A 234 -5.78 -11.73 20.70
C ALA A 234 -6.83 -12.70 21.24
N GLY A 235 -6.45 -13.58 22.17
CA GLY A 235 -7.37 -14.46 22.87
C GLY A 235 -8.39 -13.71 23.75
N ALA A 236 -8.10 -12.47 24.16
CA ALA A 236 -9.05 -11.57 24.81
C ALA A 236 -10.01 -10.89 23.80
N GLY A 237 -9.83 -11.18 22.51
CA GLY A 237 -10.51 -10.62 21.35
C GLY A 237 -9.99 -9.24 20.95
N LEU A 238 -8.92 -8.74 21.56
CA LEU A 238 -8.32 -7.47 21.16
C LEU A 238 -7.57 -7.69 19.84
N ALA A 239 -7.77 -6.79 18.88
CA ALA A 239 -6.92 -6.79 17.71
C ALA A 239 -5.50 -6.36 18.16
N VAL A 240 -4.53 -7.18 17.81
CA VAL A 240 -3.11 -6.95 18.11
C VAL A 240 -2.33 -7.01 16.82
N SER A 241 -1.38 -6.09 16.68
CA SER A 241 -0.35 -6.18 15.65
C SER A 241 0.98 -6.40 16.36
N SER A 242 1.52 -7.62 16.32
CA SER A 242 2.86 -7.96 16.84
C SER A 242 4.00 -7.39 15.98
N VAL A 243 3.68 -6.65 14.90
CA VAL A 243 4.65 -6.18 13.91
C VAL A 243 4.74 -4.65 13.92
N TYR A 244 5.81 -4.11 14.52
CA TYR A 244 6.82 -3.31 13.81
C TYR A 244 7.82 -2.64 14.77
N VAL A 245 9.11 -2.91 14.49
CA VAL A 245 10.27 -2.12 14.90
C VAL A 245 10.61 -1.22 13.71
N GLY A 246 10.51 0.10 13.88
CA GLY A 246 10.83 1.09 12.84
C GLY A 246 9.74 2.16 12.70
N GLY A 247 10.15 3.43 12.66
CA GLY A 247 9.32 4.62 12.86
C GLY A 247 8.22 4.94 11.84
N GLY A 248 7.60 3.95 11.20
CA GLY A 248 6.62 4.14 10.11
C GLY A 248 5.15 4.25 10.55
N PHE A 249 4.71 3.59 11.63
CA PHE A 249 3.27 3.60 11.97
C PHE A 249 2.82 4.85 12.74
N ALA A 250 3.75 5.58 13.38
CA ALA A 250 3.46 6.87 14.00
C ALA A 250 3.31 8.02 12.97
N GLN A 251 3.59 7.77 11.68
CA GLN A 251 3.55 8.80 10.64
C GLN A 251 2.16 9.02 10.03
N GLU A 252 1.23 8.07 10.12
CA GLU A 252 -0.10 8.21 9.51
C GLU A 252 -1.12 8.94 10.41
N MET A 253 -0.75 9.31 11.65
CA MET A 253 -1.64 10.06 12.58
C MET A 253 -1.14 11.42 13.07
N ARG A 254 0.00 11.95 12.62
CA ARG A 254 0.43 13.32 12.98
C ARG A 254 -0.06 14.36 11.97
N LEU A 255 -1.22 14.95 12.24
CA LEU A 255 -1.49 16.34 11.87
C LEU A 255 -0.64 17.23 12.80
N TYR A 256 0.34 17.92 12.21
CA TYR A 256 1.17 19.03 12.75
C TYR A 256 1.87 18.79 14.11
N GLY A 257 3.22 18.84 14.13
CA GLY A 257 4.02 18.99 15.36
C GLY A 257 5.33 18.19 15.37
N ASP A 258 6.44 18.94 15.48
CA ASP A 258 7.84 18.58 15.20
C ASP A 258 8.51 17.56 16.16
N SER A 259 9.41 16.76 15.56
CA SER A 259 10.67 16.18 16.10
C SER A 259 10.59 15.27 17.34
N ALA A 260 11.55 14.41 17.72
CA ALA A 260 12.80 13.92 17.15
C ALA A 260 13.03 12.50 17.75
N GLY A 261 13.74 11.63 17.02
CA GLY A 261 14.19 10.32 17.54
C GLY A 261 15.67 10.34 17.94
N PHE A 262 16.07 9.37 18.78
CA PHE A 262 17.45 8.90 18.94
C PHE A 262 17.48 7.37 18.92
N MET A 263 18.45 6.80 18.20
CA MET A 263 19.01 5.48 18.49
C MET A 263 20.43 5.69 19.00
N VAL A 264 20.73 5.08 20.14
CA VAL A 264 22.08 4.87 20.67
C VAL A 264 22.25 3.36 20.83
N GLU A 265 23.36 2.85 20.31
CA GLU A 265 23.84 1.50 20.57
C GLU A 265 24.14 1.38 22.06
N VAL A 266 23.32 0.61 22.80
CA VAL A 266 23.58 0.30 24.21
C VAL A 266 24.15 -1.11 24.25
N ASP A 267 25.46 -1.16 24.49
CA ASP A 267 26.19 -2.35 24.87
C ASP A 267 25.67 -2.82 26.24
N VAL A 268 25.10 -4.02 26.31
CA VAL A 268 24.73 -4.67 27.57
C VAL A 268 25.44 -6.01 27.63
N ASP A 269 26.59 -6.01 28.31
CA ASP A 269 27.30 -7.20 28.75
C ASP A 269 26.35 -8.13 29.50
N TYR A 270 26.10 -9.30 28.92
CA TYR A 270 25.61 -10.47 29.64
C TYR A 270 26.78 -11.42 29.89
N PHE A 271 27.27 -11.45 31.14
CA PHE A 271 27.98 -12.60 31.68
C PHE A 271 27.02 -13.79 31.77
N THR A 272 27.23 -14.80 30.93
CA THR A 272 27.03 -16.22 31.26
C THR A 272 27.98 -17.04 30.41
N GLU A 273 29.00 -17.63 31.06
CA GLU A 273 29.80 -18.71 30.49
C GLU A 273 28.97 -20.00 30.37
N ASP A 274 29.34 -20.73 29.32
CA ASP A 274 29.33 -22.18 29.11
C ASP A 274 28.11 -22.93 28.50
N GLU A 275 28.35 -23.29 27.23
CA GLU A 275 28.13 -24.55 26.50
C GLU A 275 26.95 -25.48 26.87
N SER A 276 26.07 -25.72 25.89
CA SER A 276 26.18 -26.91 25.01
C SER A 276 24.86 -27.27 24.31
N SER A 277 25.01 -27.66 23.03
CA SER A 277 24.15 -28.56 22.25
C SER A 277 22.77 -28.06 21.77
N GLY A 278 22.44 -28.44 20.53
CA GLY A 278 21.05 -28.50 20.06
C GLY A 278 20.80 -27.72 18.79
N SER A 279 21.15 -28.33 17.66
CA SER A 279 20.57 -28.05 16.35
C SER A 279 19.04 -28.10 16.41
N GLU A 280 18.34 -27.11 15.87
CA GLU A 280 16.97 -27.30 15.39
C GLU A 280 16.57 -26.22 14.38
N GLU A 281 15.68 -26.65 13.50
CA GLU A 281 15.52 -26.28 12.11
C GLU A 281 14.27 -25.41 11.99
N TYR A 282 14.39 -24.22 11.40
CA TYR A 282 13.25 -23.30 11.25
C TYR A 282 12.54 -23.54 9.90
N GLY A 283 11.33 -24.09 9.99
CA GLY A 283 10.36 -24.18 8.91
C GLY A 283 9.81 -22.81 8.51
N ASN A 284 9.50 -22.65 7.22
CA ASN A 284 8.89 -21.47 6.62
C ASN A 284 7.43 -21.78 6.27
N ASP A 285 6.54 -20.83 6.55
CA ASP A 285 5.12 -20.84 6.18
C ASP A 285 4.90 -20.62 4.68
N GLU A 286 4.03 -21.42 4.08
CA GLU A 286 3.44 -21.23 2.75
C GLU A 286 2.02 -20.66 2.84
N ASP A 287 1.70 -19.78 1.88
CA ASP A 287 0.40 -19.16 1.67
C ASP A 287 -0.55 -20.14 0.95
N THR A 288 -1.76 -20.36 1.50
CA THR A 288 -2.81 -21.21 0.92
C THR A 288 -3.58 -20.49 -0.20
N GLU A 289 -3.66 -21.09 -1.39
CA GLU A 289 -4.66 -20.76 -2.42
C GLU A 289 -5.98 -21.53 -2.19
N PRO A 290 -7.15 -20.98 -2.56
CA PRO A 290 -8.44 -21.63 -2.35
C PRO A 290 -8.70 -22.76 -3.36
N ASP A 291 -8.70 -24.01 -2.91
CA ASP A 291 -9.28 -25.15 -3.65
C ASP A 291 -10.81 -25.06 -3.62
N SER A 292 -11.38 -24.58 -4.73
CA SER A 292 -12.82 -24.46 -4.93
C SER A 292 -13.26 -25.11 -6.24
N GLU A 293 -12.99 -26.40 -6.43
CA GLU A 293 -13.57 -27.15 -7.56
C GLU A 293 -15.10 -27.36 -7.41
N GLU A 294 -15.63 -27.36 -6.18
CA GLU A 294 -17.07 -27.46 -5.93
C GLU A 294 -17.84 -26.15 -6.17
N GLU A 295 -17.21 -25.00 -5.87
CA GLU A 295 -17.81 -23.67 -6.10
C GLU A 295 -17.77 -23.26 -7.59
N ALA A 296 -16.72 -23.65 -8.32
CA ALA A 296 -16.63 -23.46 -9.76
C ALA A 296 -17.69 -24.29 -10.53
N ALA A 297 -17.96 -25.52 -10.09
CA ALA A 297 -19.02 -26.36 -10.65
C ALA A 297 -20.42 -25.80 -10.33
N GLY A 298 -20.62 -25.20 -9.15
CA GLY A 298 -21.85 -24.52 -8.77
C GLY A 298 -22.11 -23.25 -9.62
N ALA A 299 -21.09 -22.42 -9.81
CA ALA A 299 -21.18 -21.20 -10.61
C ALA A 299 -21.41 -21.48 -12.10
N ALA A 300 -20.78 -22.53 -12.65
CA ALA A 300 -21.00 -22.95 -14.04
C ALA A 300 -22.43 -23.47 -14.28
N ARG A 301 -23.01 -24.21 -13.33
CA ARG A 301 -24.42 -24.68 -13.41
C ARG A 301 -25.40 -23.52 -13.28
N ALA A 302 -25.14 -22.56 -12.40
CA ALA A 302 -25.97 -21.36 -12.27
C ALA A 302 -25.93 -20.49 -13.55
N GLN A 303 -24.75 -20.36 -14.18
CA GLN A 303 -24.61 -19.64 -15.46
C GLN A 303 -25.29 -20.35 -16.62
N GLN A 304 -25.20 -21.68 -16.72
CA GLN A 304 -25.94 -22.44 -17.73
C GLN A 304 -27.45 -22.32 -17.55
N ALA A 305 -27.95 -22.31 -16.31
CA ALA A 305 -29.36 -22.10 -16.01
C ALA A 305 -29.85 -20.69 -16.41
N GLN A 306 -29.08 -19.65 -16.10
CA GLN A 306 -29.38 -18.27 -16.49
C GLN A 306 -29.35 -18.08 -18.01
N HIS A 307 -28.37 -18.68 -18.70
CA HIS A 307 -28.29 -18.63 -20.17
C HIS A 307 -29.47 -19.37 -20.82
N ALA A 308 -29.85 -20.54 -20.30
CA ALA A 308 -31.03 -21.27 -20.75
C ALA A 308 -32.33 -20.48 -20.53
N GLU A 309 -32.47 -19.76 -19.42
CA GLU A 309 -33.63 -18.90 -19.17
C GLU A 309 -33.67 -17.68 -20.10
N ALA A 310 -32.52 -17.03 -20.35
CA ALA A 310 -32.42 -15.93 -21.29
C ALA A 310 -32.80 -16.36 -22.73
N GLN A 311 -32.36 -17.54 -23.16
CA GLN A 311 -32.76 -18.12 -24.44
C GLN A 311 -34.26 -18.44 -24.49
N ARG A 312 -34.85 -18.94 -23.39
CA ARG A 312 -36.30 -19.15 -23.29
C ARG A 312 -37.08 -17.84 -23.37
N ARG A 313 -36.61 -16.76 -22.72
CA ARG A 313 -37.22 -15.41 -22.81
C ARG A 313 -37.12 -14.84 -24.22
N ALA A 314 -35.99 -14.99 -24.89
CA ALA A 314 -35.80 -14.56 -26.27
C ALA A 314 -36.72 -15.31 -27.25
N ARG A 315 -36.90 -16.63 -27.06
CA ARG A 315 -37.87 -17.42 -27.83
C ARG A 315 -39.31 -16.99 -27.58
N ARG A 316 -39.69 -16.70 -26.33
CA ARG A 316 -41.03 -16.18 -25.98
C ARG A 316 -41.30 -14.79 -26.56
N ARG A 317 -40.28 -13.96 -26.72
CA ARG A 317 -40.41 -12.65 -27.40
C ARG A 317 -40.59 -12.80 -28.91
N ARG A 318 -39.96 -13.80 -29.54
CA ARG A 318 -40.10 -14.06 -30.99
C ARG A 318 -41.46 -14.64 -31.38
N THR A 319 -42.16 -15.32 -30.48
CA THR A 319 -43.49 -15.91 -30.78
C THR A 319 -44.66 -14.97 -30.51
N ARG A 320 -44.43 -13.79 -29.91
CA ARG A 320 -45.50 -12.84 -29.59
C ARG A 320 -45.72 -11.87 -30.76
N LYS A 321 -46.49 -12.32 -31.76
CA LYS A 321 -46.97 -11.47 -32.88
C LYS A 321 -47.81 -10.31 -32.30
N PRO A 322 -47.57 -9.05 -32.67
CA PRO A 322 -48.33 -7.92 -32.15
C PRO A 322 -49.79 -8.05 -32.61
N ARG A 323 -50.69 -8.07 -31.63
CA ARG A 323 -52.13 -8.14 -31.84
C ARG A 323 -52.63 -6.72 -32.08
N THR A 324 -52.87 -6.38 -33.34
CA THR A 324 -53.60 -5.19 -33.75
C THR A 324 -55.04 -5.30 -33.25
N GLN A 325 -55.44 -4.42 -32.33
CA GLN A 325 -56.85 -4.23 -31.97
C GLN A 325 -57.34 -2.98 -32.69
N GLY A 326 -58.32 -3.18 -33.57
CA GLY A 326 -59.08 -2.12 -34.21
C GLY A 326 -60.44 -1.91 -33.54
N ALA A 327 -60.77 -0.62 -33.41
CA ALA A 327 -62.06 0.06 -33.62
C ALA A 327 -63.28 -0.19 -32.73
N GLY A 328 -63.94 0.94 -32.38
CA GLY A 328 -65.30 1.08 -31.84
C GLY A 328 -65.53 2.42 -31.12
N THR A 329 -65.53 3.57 -31.83
CA THR A 329 -66.70 4.42 -32.20
C THR A 329 -67.39 5.21 -31.07
N ALA A 330 -67.35 6.56 -31.12
CA ALA A 330 -68.50 7.45 -31.40
C ALA A 330 -68.19 8.95 -31.15
N ALA A 331 -68.47 9.79 -32.17
CA ALA A 331 -68.98 11.19 -32.19
C ALA A 331 -68.22 12.31 -31.40
N ALA A 332 -68.01 13.54 -31.89
CA ALA A 332 -68.52 14.32 -33.02
C ALA A 332 -67.59 15.53 -33.31
N GLU A 333 -67.75 16.07 -34.53
CA GLU A 333 -67.56 17.48 -34.95
C GLU A 333 -66.16 18.13 -35.03
N GLY A 334 -65.80 18.48 -36.28
CA GLY A 334 -65.30 19.83 -36.57
C GLY A 334 -63.97 19.96 -37.32
N ALA A 335 -64.08 20.46 -38.55
CA ALA A 335 -63.11 21.28 -39.30
C ALA A 335 -61.96 20.60 -40.09
N GLU A 336 -62.15 20.66 -41.41
CA GLU A 336 -61.21 20.83 -42.53
C GLU A 336 -59.78 21.28 -42.20
N ALA A 337 -58.78 20.59 -42.79
CA ALA A 337 -57.86 21.16 -43.78
C ALA A 337 -56.79 20.14 -44.21
N ASP A 338 -56.61 20.02 -45.52
CA ASP A 338 -55.50 19.38 -46.22
C ASP A 338 -54.14 19.94 -45.80
N VAL A 339 -53.12 19.09 -45.57
CA VAL A 339 -51.72 19.35 -45.97
C VAL A 339 -50.99 18.01 -46.18
N GLU A 340 -50.29 17.97 -47.31
CA GLU A 340 -49.47 16.93 -47.91
C GLU A 340 -48.30 16.44 -47.04
N GLY A 341 -47.86 15.21 -47.31
CA GLY A 341 -46.77 14.54 -46.62
C GLY A 341 -45.38 15.08 -46.99
N GLU A 342 -44.47 15.01 -46.02
CA GLU A 342 -43.03 15.14 -46.22
C GLU A 342 -42.32 13.87 -45.76
N GLY A 343 -41.56 13.27 -46.67
CA GLY A 343 -40.63 12.19 -46.41
C GLY A 343 -39.33 12.71 -45.81
N GLU A 344 -38.85 12.05 -44.76
CA GLU A 344 -37.57 12.33 -44.12
C GLU A 344 -36.38 12.02 -45.06
N GLY A 345 -35.86 13.07 -45.68
CA GLY A 345 -34.59 13.09 -46.39
C GLY A 345 -33.41 13.10 -45.42
N ARG A 346 -32.61 12.03 -45.48
CA ARG A 346 -31.30 11.86 -44.81
C ARG A 346 -30.33 12.94 -45.29
N ARG A 347 -30.20 14.05 -44.55
CA ARG A 347 -29.21 15.11 -44.80
C ARG A 347 -27.79 14.56 -44.62
N ARG A 348 -27.04 14.49 -45.73
CA ARG A 348 -25.57 14.37 -45.72
C ARG A 348 -24.98 15.64 -45.13
N GLN A 349 -24.22 15.49 -44.05
CA GLN A 349 -23.39 16.56 -43.48
C GLN A 349 -22.32 16.92 -44.51
N GLY A 350 -22.32 18.18 -44.96
CA GLY A 350 -21.26 18.74 -45.79
C GLY A 350 -19.96 18.96 -45.01
N PRO A 351 -18.82 19.13 -45.70
CA PRO A 351 -17.51 19.24 -45.07
C PRO A 351 -17.41 20.54 -44.26
N ALA A 352 -17.16 20.39 -42.96
CA ALA A 352 -17.07 21.48 -42.01
C ALA A 352 -15.88 22.40 -42.30
N ALA A 353 -16.16 23.70 -42.27
CA ALA A 353 -15.20 24.78 -42.35
C ALA A 353 -14.27 24.83 -41.13
N GLY A 354 -12.98 25.03 -41.37
CA GLY A 354 -11.98 25.49 -40.41
C GLY A 354 -11.53 24.43 -39.40
N ALA A 355 -10.37 23.82 -39.64
CA ALA A 355 -9.65 22.96 -38.69
C ALA A 355 -9.15 23.76 -37.47
N GLN A 356 -10.07 24.23 -36.62
CA GLN A 356 -9.75 24.59 -35.25
C GLN A 356 -9.30 23.29 -34.58
N GLY A 357 -8.00 23.18 -34.33
CA GLY A 357 -7.31 21.95 -33.95
C GLY A 357 -8.06 21.20 -32.85
N ALA A 358 -8.50 19.98 -33.18
CA ALA A 358 -9.21 19.12 -32.24
C ALA A 358 -8.46 19.02 -30.91
N ARG A 359 -9.16 19.09 -29.78
CA ARG A 359 -8.54 18.95 -28.46
C ARG A 359 -7.88 17.57 -28.35
N PRO A 360 -6.70 17.44 -27.71
CA PRO A 360 -6.11 16.13 -27.45
C PRO A 360 -7.06 15.27 -26.63
N ARG A 361 -7.32 14.02 -27.05
CA ARG A 361 -8.08 13.07 -26.23
C ARG A 361 -7.12 12.26 -25.37
N VAL A 362 -7.32 12.28 -24.07
CA VAL A 362 -6.41 11.67 -23.08
C VAL A 362 -7.19 10.72 -22.17
N LEU A 363 -6.72 9.49 -22.06
CA LEU A 363 -7.20 8.52 -21.08
C LEU A 363 -6.39 8.69 -19.79
N VAL A 364 -7.07 8.82 -18.64
CA VAL A 364 -6.42 8.78 -17.33
C VAL A 364 -6.84 7.51 -16.62
N VAL A 365 -5.88 6.63 -16.33
CA VAL A 365 -6.12 5.39 -15.58
C VAL A 365 -5.79 5.63 -14.11
N SER A 366 -6.79 5.53 -13.23
CA SER A 366 -6.65 5.75 -11.78
C SER A 366 -7.17 4.54 -10.96
N GLY A 367 -7.17 4.64 -9.63
CA GLY A 367 -7.65 3.62 -8.70
C GLY A 367 -6.59 2.61 -8.27
N LEU A 368 -5.30 2.92 -8.49
CA LEU A 368 -4.18 2.06 -8.06
C LEU A 368 -3.65 2.44 -6.69
N HIS A 369 -3.69 3.73 -6.34
CA HIS A 369 -3.27 4.23 -5.03
C HIS A 369 -4.40 4.34 -4.01
N MET A 370 -5.64 4.25 -4.48
CA MET A 370 -6.84 4.24 -3.63
C MET A 370 -7.48 2.87 -3.79
N PHE A 371 -7.83 2.20 -2.67
CA PHE A 371 -8.50 0.89 -2.67
C PHE A 371 -9.97 0.96 -3.15
N GLY A 372 -10.25 1.63 -4.27
CA GLY A 372 -11.62 1.81 -4.78
C GLY A 372 -11.74 2.81 -5.94
N GLU A 373 -12.97 2.95 -6.43
CA GLU A 373 -13.36 4.02 -7.36
C GLU A 373 -13.53 5.31 -6.55
N ALA A 374 -12.58 6.23 -6.67
CA ALA A 374 -12.67 7.56 -6.05
C ALA A 374 -12.87 8.60 -7.16
N PRO A 375 -13.94 9.42 -7.14
CA PRO A 375 -14.09 10.50 -8.11
C PRO A 375 -12.94 11.50 -8.00
N GLU A 376 -12.75 12.34 -9.04
CA GLU A 376 -11.67 13.35 -9.08
C GLU A 376 -11.67 14.32 -7.88
N SER A 377 -12.82 14.52 -7.23
CA SER A 377 -12.97 15.35 -6.03
C SER A 377 -12.43 14.70 -4.76
N GLU A 378 -12.30 13.36 -4.75
CA GLU A 378 -11.89 12.56 -3.59
C GLU A 378 -10.47 12.00 -3.73
N ASP A 379 -9.92 12.01 -4.95
CA ASP A 379 -8.55 11.61 -5.25
C ASP A 379 -7.72 12.86 -5.64
N PRO A 380 -6.94 13.43 -4.71
CA PRO A 380 -6.18 14.67 -4.94
C PRO A 380 -5.21 14.58 -6.11
N LEU A 381 -4.56 13.42 -6.30
CA LEU A 381 -3.61 13.21 -7.40
C LEU A 381 -4.36 13.21 -8.73
N LEU A 382 -5.45 12.43 -8.83
CA LEU A 382 -6.29 12.41 -10.04
C LEU A 382 -6.84 13.80 -10.34
N GLY A 383 -7.38 14.51 -9.34
CA GLY A 383 -7.90 15.86 -9.47
C GLY A 383 -6.84 16.85 -9.97
N ALA A 384 -5.63 16.81 -9.42
CA ALA A 384 -4.52 17.68 -9.83
C ALA A 384 -4.07 17.40 -11.27
N VAL A 385 -3.86 16.14 -11.62
CA VAL A 385 -3.44 15.73 -12.98
C VAL A 385 -4.52 16.06 -14.00
N ALA A 386 -5.78 15.71 -13.73
CA ALA A 386 -6.91 15.98 -14.62
C ALA A 386 -7.12 17.49 -14.79
N GLY A 387 -7.04 18.26 -13.70
CA GLY A 387 -7.11 19.72 -13.72
C GLY A 387 -6.03 20.36 -14.60
N ALA A 388 -4.77 19.91 -14.46
CA ALA A 388 -3.66 20.41 -15.27
C ALA A 388 -3.80 20.05 -16.76
N LEU A 389 -4.20 18.82 -17.08
CA LEU A 389 -4.44 18.40 -18.47
C LEU A 389 -5.57 19.21 -19.13
N ARG A 390 -6.69 19.45 -18.42
CA ARG A 390 -7.78 20.27 -18.97
C ARG A 390 -7.35 21.73 -19.16
N SER A 391 -6.80 22.34 -18.12
CA SER A 391 -6.50 23.79 -18.12
C SER A 391 -5.29 24.16 -18.98
N GLN A 392 -4.22 23.35 -18.97
CA GLN A 392 -2.96 23.68 -19.62
C GLN A 392 -2.77 22.94 -20.95
N ALA A 393 -3.14 21.66 -21.02
CA ALA A 393 -3.09 20.89 -22.27
C ALA A 393 -4.29 21.18 -23.18
N GLY A 394 -5.41 21.66 -22.63
CA GLY A 394 -6.66 21.83 -23.36
C GLY A 394 -7.27 20.48 -23.75
N ALA A 395 -6.97 19.43 -22.98
CA ALA A 395 -7.33 18.06 -23.28
C ALA A 395 -8.80 17.75 -22.97
N GLU A 396 -9.39 16.87 -23.78
CA GLU A 396 -10.61 16.14 -23.45
C GLU A 396 -10.22 14.86 -22.71
N LEU A 397 -10.76 14.67 -21.51
CA LEU A 397 -10.35 13.59 -20.61
C LEU A 397 -11.44 12.54 -20.47
N GLU A 398 -11.01 11.29 -20.43
CA GLU A 398 -11.80 10.16 -19.96
C GLU A 398 -11.03 9.47 -18.83
N VAL A 399 -11.71 9.15 -17.74
CA VAL A 399 -11.10 8.47 -16.58
C VAL A 399 -11.53 7.01 -16.57
N ALA A 400 -10.57 6.10 -16.54
CA ALA A 400 -10.79 4.67 -16.34
C ALA A 400 -10.31 4.26 -14.95
N TYR A 401 -11.21 3.68 -14.15
CA TYR A 401 -10.85 3.18 -12.82
C TYR A 401 -10.45 1.70 -12.90
N TYR A 402 -9.22 1.41 -12.49
CA TYR A 402 -8.75 0.04 -12.40
C TYR A 402 -9.26 -0.63 -11.12
N LYS A 403 -10.12 -1.65 -11.26
CA LYS A 403 -10.64 -2.41 -10.11
C LYS A 403 -9.67 -3.53 -9.75
N LYS A 404 -8.95 -3.41 -8.62
CA LYS A 404 -8.03 -4.46 -8.13
C LYS A 404 -8.69 -5.85 -8.06
N LYS A 405 -9.94 -5.93 -7.58
CA LYS A 405 -10.72 -7.18 -7.50
C LYS A 405 -11.11 -7.79 -8.87
N GLY A 406 -10.97 -7.04 -9.96
CA GLY A 406 -11.37 -7.50 -11.30
C GLY A 406 -10.29 -8.29 -12.05
N GLY A 407 -9.05 -8.28 -11.58
CA GLY A 407 -7.92 -9.01 -12.19
C GLY A 407 -7.83 -8.80 -13.72
N ALA A 408 -7.70 -9.90 -14.47
CA ALA A 408 -7.59 -9.89 -15.93
C ALA A 408 -8.79 -9.23 -16.64
N ARG A 409 -10.00 -9.30 -16.09
CA ARG A 409 -11.18 -8.64 -16.70
C ARG A 409 -11.09 -7.12 -16.61
N ALA A 410 -10.57 -6.60 -15.49
CA ALA A 410 -10.33 -5.17 -15.36
C ALA A 410 -9.25 -4.71 -16.35
N GLN A 411 -8.17 -5.48 -16.50
CA GLN A 411 -7.14 -5.20 -17.51
C GLN A 411 -7.72 -5.17 -18.94
N GLU A 412 -8.51 -6.17 -19.31
CA GLU A 412 -9.15 -6.26 -20.63
C GLU A 412 -10.06 -5.06 -20.88
N ALA A 413 -10.87 -4.65 -19.90
CA ALA A 413 -11.76 -3.50 -20.04
C ALA A 413 -10.98 -2.20 -20.32
N VAL A 414 -9.92 -1.93 -19.56
CA VAL A 414 -9.09 -0.74 -19.76
C VAL A 414 -8.33 -0.82 -21.09
N ALA A 415 -7.88 -2.01 -21.50
CA ALA A 415 -7.22 -2.24 -22.79
C ALA A 415 -8.16 -1.94 -23.98
N GLN A 416 -9.39 -2.45 -23.92
CA GLN A 416 -10.42 -2.19 -24.93
C GLN A 416 -10.76 -0.70 -25.01
N GLN A 417 -10.85 -0.03 -23.86
CA GLN A 417 -11.08 1.41 -23.79
C GLN A 417 -9.93 2.19 -24.44
N LEU A 418 -8.68 1.87 -24.12
CA LEU A 418 -7.50 2.51 -24.73
C LEU A 418 -7.49 2.37 -26.27
N LEU A 419 -7.70 1.15 -26.77
CA LEU A 419 -7.61 0.86 -28.20
C LEU A 419 -8.83 1.36 -29.00
N GLY A 420 -10.03 1.29 -28.42
CA GLY A 420 -11.27 1.72 -29.06
C GLY A 420 -11.56 3.21 -28.92
N GLY A 421 -10.95 3.86 -27.92
CA GLY A 421 -11.28 5.23 -27.55
C GLY A 421 -10.62 6.31 -28.39
N GLY A 422 -9.71 5.98 -29.31
CA GLY A 422 -9.04 6.98 -30.15
C GLY A 422 -8.20 7.99 -29.36
N PHE A 423 -7.66 7.56 -28.21
CA PHE A 423 -6.82 8.39 -27.35
C PHE A 423 -5.44 8.62 -27.96
N GLU A 424 -4.94 9.84 -27.77
CA GLU A 424 -3.60 10.24 -28.24
C GLU A 424 -2.56 10.18 -27.13
N ALA A 425 -3.01 10.32 -25.88
CA ALA A 425 -2.20 10.13 -24.70
C ALA A 425 -2.93 9.27 -23.65
N CYS A 426 -2.16 8.61 -22.79
CA CYS A 426 -2.62 7.82 -21.67
C CYS A 426 -1.76 8.18 -20.44
N VAL A 427 -2.39 8.53 -19.32
CA VAL A 427 -1.72 8.81 -18.06
C VAL A 427 -2.15 7.78 -17.02
N VAL A 428 -1.20 7.01 -16.49
CA VAL A 428 -1.47 5.97 -15.48
C VAL A 428 -0.98 6.45 -14.13
N LEU A 429 -1.86 6.46 -13.12
CA LEU A 429 -1.60 7.02 -11.80
C LEU A 429 -1.55 5.94 -10.72
N GLY A 430 -0.52 6.00 -9.87
CA GLY A 430 -0.46 5.24 -8.62
C GLY A 430 0.15 3.84 -8.78
N LEU A 431 1.02 3.64 -9.77
CA LEU A 431 1.65 2.34 -10.00
C LEU A 431 2.55 1.96 -8.83
N GLY A 432 2.13 0.93 -8.08
CA GLY A 432 2.89 0.39 -6.97
C GLY A 432 2.92 1.31 -5.76
N SER A 433 1.83 1.99 -5.42
CA SER A 433 1.68 2.58 -4.10
C SER A 433 1.00 1.57 -3.15
N GLY A 434 1.57 1.35 -1.96
CA GLY A 434 0.97 0.50 -0.91
C GLY A 434 1.55 -0.92 -0.81
N ASP A 435 0.78 -1.82 -0.18
CA ASP A 435 1.13 -3.22 0.16
C ASP A 435 1.44 -4.14 -1.04
N ASP A 436 1.41 -3.63 -2.28
CA ASP A 436 1.70 -4.37 -3.52
C ASP A 436 3.19 -4.83 -3.61
N PHE A 437 4.02 -4.44 -2.63
CA PHE A 437 5.43 -4.80 -2.52
C PHE A 437 5.73 -5.98 -1.60
N LYS A 438 4.72 -6.71 -1.10
CA LYS A 438 5.00 -7.92 -0.32
C LYS A 438 5.73 -8.93 -1.22
N PRO A 439 6.98 -9.31 -0.91
CA PRO A 439 7.83 -10.16 -1.76
C PRO A 439 7.23 -11.53 -2.08
N ARG A 440 6.26 -11.98 -1.28
CA ARG A 440 5.62 -13.30 -1.40
C ARG A 440 4.54 -13.37 -2.47
N THR A 441 4.00 -12.24 -2.89
CA THR A 441 3.05 -12.17 -4.01
C THR A 441 3.26 -10.85 -4.72
N PRO A 442 4.01 -10.81 -5.84
CA PRO A 442 3.90 -9.71 -6.78
C PRO A 442 2.49 -9.78 -7.35
N THR A 443 1.51 -9.31 -6.58
CA THR A 443 0.22 -8.85 -7.06
C THR A 443 0.50 -7.57 -7.81
N PHE A 444 1.24 -7.73 -8.90
CA PHE A 444 1.46 -6.73 -9.89
C PHE A 444 0.22 -6.89 -10.78
N PRO A 445 -0.85 -6.08 -10.61
CA PRO A 445 -1.98 -6.10 -11.53
C PRO A 445 -1.58 -5.73 -12.97
N TRP A 446 -0.29 -5.52 -13.21
CA TRP A 446 0.36 -5.17 -14.47
C TRP A 446 1.41 -6.22 -14.84
N GLY A 447 1.12 -7.51 -14.64
CA GLY A 447 1.92 -8.61 -15.17
C GLY A 447 1.74 -8.78 -16.69
N GLU A 448 2.10 -9.96 -17.21
CA GLU A 448 1.72 -10.36 -18.56
C GLU A 448 0.19 -10.36 -18.73
N GLY A 449 -0.32 -9.79 -19.81
CA GLY A 449 -1.76 -9.73 -20.04
C GLY A 449 -2.20 -8.80 -21.17
N PRO A 450 -3.52 -8.73 -21.45
CA PRO A 450 -4.07 -7.94 -22.54
C PRO A 450 -3.74 -6.45 -22.44
N TRP A 451 -3.68 -5.92 -21.22
CA TRP A 451 -3.31 -4.52 -21.00
C TRP A 451 -1.88 -4.22 -21.42
N LYS A 452 -0.90 -5.05 -21.01
CA LYS A 452 0.51 -4.88 -21.41
C LYS A 452 0.63 -4.88 -22.94
N GLN A 453 0.00 -5.86 -23.59
CA GLN A 453 0.02 -5.98 -25.06
C GLN A 453 -0.62 -4.76 -25.73
N ALA A 454 -1.81 -4.34 -25.28
CA ALA A 454 -2.49 -3.18 -25.82
C ALA A 454 -1.67 -1.89 -25.65
N LEU A 455 -1.12 -1.66 -24.45
CA LEU A 455 -0.36 -0.46 -24.15
C LEU A 455 0.95 -0.40 -24.93
N THR A 456 1.70 -1.51 -24.99
CA THR A 456 2.97 -1.57 -25.74
C THR A 456 2.76 -1.37 -27.24
N GLN A 457 1.76 -2.04 -27.83
CA GLN A 457 1.42 -1.86 -29.25
C GLN A 457 0.94 -0.43 -29.54
N TRP A 458 0.11 0.13 -28.66
CA TRP A 458 -0.41 1.50 -28.82
C TRP A 458 0.70 2.55 -28.72
N VAL A 459 1.63 2.43 -27.77
CA VAL A 459 2.82 3.30 -27.68
C VAL A 459 3.70 3.12 -28.91
N ALA A 460 4.00 1.88 -29.33
CA ALA A 460 4.81 1.63 -30.52
C ALA A 460 4.19 2.27 -31.79
N GLY A 461 2.86 2.34 -31.87
CA GLY A 461 2.08 3.00 -32.93
C GLY A 461 1.95 4.53 -32.81
N GLY A 462 2.61 5.17 -31.85
CA GLY A 462 2.62 6.63 -31.69
C GLY A 462 1.87 7.16 -30.46
N GLY A 463 1.37 6.30 -29.58
CA GLY A 463 0.77 6.71 -28.33
C GLY A 463 1.75 7.43 -27.40
N VAL A 464 1.26 8.39 -26.61
CA VAL A 464 2.01 9.07 -25.56
C VAL A 464 1.60 8.51 -24.20
N LEU A 465 2.44 7.70 -23.58
CA LEU A 465 2.22 7.17 -22.24
C LEU A 465 2.96 8.02 -21.21
N VAL A 466 2.29 8.39 -20.11
CA VAL A 466 2.93 8.93 -18.91
C VAL A 466 2.55 8.06 -17.72
N VAL A 467 3.53 7.56 -16.99
CA VAL A 467 3.32 6.73 -15.79
C VAL A 467 3.72 7.49 -14.52
N HIS A 468 2.91 7.35 -13.48
CA HIS A 468 3.21 7.79 -12.12
C HIS A 468 3.18 6.61 -11.16
N GLY A 469 4.15 6.56 -10.28
CA GLY A 469 4.24 5.53 -9.26
C GLY A 469 5.65 5.36 -8.72
N GLU A 470 5.84 4.28 -7.98
CA GLU A 470 7.12 3.93 -7.35
C GLU A 470 7.85 2.88 -8.19
N ARG A 471 8.40 1.84 -7.55
CA ARG A 471 9.22 0.81 -8.20
C ARG A 471 8.46 0.10 -9.32
N ALA A 472 7.14 -0.02 -9.19
CA ALA A 472 6.31 -0.65 -10.21
C ALA A 472 6.32 0.13 -11.54
N ALA A 473 6.31 1.46 -11.48
CA ALA A 473 6.40 2.30 -12.67
C ALA A 473 7.76 2.14 -13.38
N ALA A 474 8.86 2.03 -12.61
CA ALA A 474 10.19 1.75 -13.15
C ALA A 474 10.26 0.35 -13.79
N ALA A 475 9.68 -0.66 -13.15
CA ALA A 475 9.61 -2.01 -13.71
C ALA A 475 8.81 -2.05 -15.02
N VAL A 476 7.66 -1.36 -15.10
CA VAL A 476 6.90 -1.20 -16.35
C VAL A 476 7.76 -0.56 -17.44
N ALA A 477 8.45 0.55 -17.14
CA ALA A 477 9.33 1.21 -18.10
C ALA A 477 10.42 0.26 -18.65
N ARG A 478 11.04 -0.52 -17.77
CA ARG A 478 12.11 -1.45 -18.12
C ARG A 478 11.62 -2.67 -18.88
N GLU A 479 10.65 -3.39 -18.32
CA GLU A 479 10.23 -4.69 -18.80
C GLU A 479 9.32 -4.62 -20.02
N TRP A 480 8.56 -3.52 -20.18
CA TRP A 480 7.62 -3.41 -21.29
C TRP A 480 8.17 -2.61 -22.46
N PHE A 481 9.10 -1.69 -22.18
CA PHE A 481 9.60 -0.75 -23.19
C PHE A 481 11.12 -0.79 -23.35
N GLY A 482 11.82 -1.67 -22.64
CA GLY A 482 13.28 -1.87 -22.76
C GLY A 482 14.10 -0.68 -22.28
N LEU A 483 13.54 0.16 -21.40
CA LEU A 483 14.23 1.33 -20.86
C LEU A 483 15.19 0.91 -19.74
N ALA A 484 16.35 1.57 -19.62
CA ALA A 484 17.33 1.27 -18.58
C ALA A 484 16.93 1.75 -17.17
N TRP A 485 15.71 2.28 -17.02
CA TRP A 485 15.27 2.96 -15.81
C TRP A 485 15.17 1.99 -14.64
N THR A 486 15.81 2.34 -13.53
CA THR A 486 15.78 1.56 -12.29
C THR A 486 15.18 2.39 -11.17
N MET A 487 14.72 1.72 -10.12
CA MET A 487 14.37 2.37 -8.86
C MET A 487 14.83 1.46 -7.73
N GLU A 488 16.11 1.55 -7.38
CA GLU A 488 16.73 0.68 -6.39
C GLU A 488 16.62 1.29 -4.99
N GLY A 489 15.86 0.71 -4.08
CA GLY A 489 15.73 1.22 -2.71
C GLY A 489 14.75 2.38 -2.56
N ASP A 490 14.69 2.94 -1.34
CA ASP A 490 13.68 3.93 -0.96
C ASP A 490 14.17 5.35 -1.27
N TRP A 491 14.31 5.67 -2.55
CA TRP A 491 14.62 7.03 -3.03
C TRP A 491 13.39 7.94 -3.08
N TYR A 492 12.59 7.83 -2.04
CA TYR A 492 11.43 8.66 -1.79
C TYR A 492 11.87 9.85 -0.93
N ARG A 493 12.31 10.93 -1.58
CA ARG A 493 12.95 12.06 -0.90
C ARG A 493 12.52 13.38 -1.52
N ARG A 494 12.48 14.42 -0.71
CA ARG A 494 12.37 15.80 -1.21
C ARG A 494 13.77 16.34 -1.47
N THR A 495 13.99 16.91 -2.65
CA THR A 495 15.28 17.50 -3.02
C THR A 495 15.10 18.53 -4.14
N ASP A 496 16.17 19.23 -4.51
CA ASP A 496 16.16 20.18 -5.62
C ASP A 496 16.44 19.46 -6.94
N HIS A 497 15.64 19.78 -7.94
CA HIS A 497 15.76 19.24 -9.28
C HIS A 497 15.97 20.36 -10.29
N VAL A 498 16.76 20.07 -11.31
CA VAL A 498 17.08 20.98 -12.43
C VAL A 498 16.59 20.38 -13.73
N LEU A 499 16.10 21.25 -14.61
CA LEU A 499 15.68 20.88 -15.95
C LEU A 499 16.89 20.38 -16.76
N CYS A 500 16.69 19.27 -17.47
CA CYS A 500 17.63 18.71 -18.44
C CYS A 500 17.16 19.08 -19.86
N PRO A 501 17.56 20.23 -20.41
CA PRO A 501 17.03 20.73 -21.69
C PRO A 501 17.50 19.91 -22.90
N THR A 502 18.45 18.98 -22.71
CA THR A 502 19.00 18.09 -23.73
C THR A 502 18.05 16.98 -24.15
N ASN A 503 16.96 16.76 -23.42
CA ASN A 503 15.99 15.73 -23.78
C ASN A 503 15.29 16.08 -25.11
N PRO A 504 15.39 15.24 -26.15
CA PRO A 504 14.85 15.53 -27.46
C PRO A 504 13.32 15.56 -27.50
N LEU A 505 12.63 15.05 -26.47
CA LEU A 505 11.17 15.17 -26.32
C LEU A 505 10.71 16.56 -25.92
N LEU A 506 11.58 17.40 -25.35
CA LEU A 506 11.20 18.74 -24.93
C LEU A 506 11.11 19.72 -26.09
N GLY A 507 12.09 19.71 -27.00
CA GLY A 507 12.16 20.67 -28.10
C GLY A 507 11.89 22.12 -27.62
N PRO A 508 10.95 22.85 -28.24
CA PRO A 508 10.59 24.20 -27.80
C PRO A 508 9.97 24.30 -26.40
N LEU A 509 9.41 23.21 -25.85
CA LEU A 509 8.78 23.18 -24.53
C LEU A 509 9.79 23.52 -23.42
N ALA A 510 11.05 23.13 -23.57
CA ALA A 510 12.11 23.36 -22.57
C ALA A 510 12.17 24.83 -22.11
N ARG A 511 11.95 25.79 -23.03
CA ARG A 511 11.99 27.24 -22.73
C ARG A 511 10.84 27.75 -21.86
N ARG A 512 9.79 26.94 -21.67
CA ARG A 512 8.58 27.29 -20.93
C ARG A 512 8.49 26.59 -19.59
N LEU A 513 9.36 25.61 -19.35
CA LEU A 513 9.38 24.85 -18.11
C LEU A 513 10.23 25.58 -17.06
N PRO A 514 9.90 25.42 -15.76
CA PRO A 514 10.77 25.87 -14.68
C PRO A 514 12.21 25.38 -14.86
N VAL A 515 13.19 26.24 -14.61
CA VAL A 515 14.61 25.84 -14.70
C VAL A 515 14.97 24.87 -13.57
N SER A 516 14.34 25.03 -12.41
CA SER A 516 14.47 24.16 -11.26
C SER A 516 13.20 24.21 -10.40
N TYR A 517 12.99 23.17 -9.60
CA TYR A 517 12.00 23.16 -8.53
C TYR A 517 12.36 22.12 -7.47
N ASN A 518 11.75 22.25 -6.29
CA ASN A 518 11.95 21.37 -5.15
C ASN A 518 10.72 20.49 -4.98
N VAL A 519 10.88 19.17 -5.05
CA VAL A 519 9.74 18.23 -5.01
C VAL A 519 10.06 17.00 -4.18
N LYS A 520 9.05 16.46 -3.49
CA LYS A 520 9.11 15.13 -2.86
C LYS A 520 8.73 14.08 -3.89
N ALA A 521 9.65 13.19 -4.21
CA ALA A 521 9.41 12.22 -5.26
C ALA A 521 10.07 10.87 -5.05
N ALA A 522 9.48 9.85 -5.67
CA ALA A 522 10.13 8.59 -5.98
C ALA A 522 11.02 8.78 -7.23
N MET A 523 12.34 8.66 -7.08
CA MET A 523 13.27 8.99 -8.17
C MET A 523 13.84 7.76 -8.87
N LEU A 524 14.01 7.86 -10.19
CA LEU A 524 14.66 6.85 -11.01
C LEU A 524 16.19 6.93 -10.91
N GLY A 525 16.83 5.76 -10.95
CA GLY A 525 18.23 5.54 -11.28
C GLY A 525 18.42 5.15 -12.74
N ASP A 526 19.69 5.13 -13.18
CA ASP A 526 20.14 4.62 -14.49
C ASP A 526 19.41 5.20 -15.70
N VAL A 527 18.87 6.42 -15.57
CA VAL A 527 18.23 7.13 -16.68
C VAL A 527 19.32 7.74 -17.58
N PRO A 528 19.40 7.37 -18.88
CA PRO A 528 20.32 7.98 -19.83
C PRO A 528 20.14 9.50 -19.90
N GLY A 529 21.23 10.24 -20.12
CA GLY A 529 21.21 11.71 -20.06
C GLY A 529 20.24 12.39 -21.02
N ASP A 530 20.03 11.80 -22.20
CA ASP A 530 19.06 12.24 -23.21
C ASP A 530 17.60 11.89 -22.85
N GLN A 531 17.37 11.05 -21.84
CA GLN A 531 16.03 10.67 -21.37
C GLN A 531 15.62 11.39 -20.09
N ARG A 532 16.51 12.17 -19.47
CA ARG A 532 16.23 12.96 -18.27
C ARG A 532 15.45 14.21 -18.63
N ILE A 533 14.35 14.50 -17.95
CA ILE A 533 13.64 15.79 -18.07
C ILE A 533 13.96 16.67 -16.86
N TYR A 534 13.87 16.11 -15.65
CA TYR A 534 14.36 16.74 -14.43
C TYR A 534 15.17 15.74 -13.62
N SER A 535 16.39 16.14 -13.28
CA SER A 535 17.30 15.37 -12.44
C SER A 535 17.70 16.16 -11.21
N THR A 536 18.20 15.48 -10.20
CA THR A 536 18.73 16.11 -9.00
C THR A 536 19.77 17.16 -9.35
N ALA A 537 19.70 18.31 -8.68
CA ALA A 537 20.67 19.37 -8.88
C ALA A 537 22.09 18.88 -8.49
N PRO A 538 23.16 19.40 -9.11
CA PRO A 538 24.52 19.13 -8.66
C PRO A 538 24.68 19.47 -7.17
N GLY A 539 25.11 18.49 -6.37
CA GLY A 539 25.25 18.64 -4.92
C GLY A 539 23.92 18.64 -4.15
N ALA A 540 22.82 18.24 -4.79
CA ALA A 540 21.52 18.16 -4.14
C ALA A 540 21.55 17.24 -2.90
N VAL A 541 20.98 17.77 -1.83
CA VAL A 541 20.78 17.06 -0.57
C VAL A 541 19.30 16.87 -0.31
N THR A 542 18.97 15.94 0.56
CA THR A 542 17.60 15.77 1.02
C THR A 542 17.13 17.00 1.77
N HIS A 543 15.90 17.41 1.51
CA HIS A 543 15.15 18.36 2.31
C HIS A 543 14.13 17.57 3.11
N SER A 544 14.10 17.77 4.42
CA SER A 544 13.11 17.16 5.29
C SER A 544 12.82 18.10 6.43
N HIS A 545 11.57 18.13 6.87
CA HIS A 545 11.20 18.76 8.13
C HIS A 545 11.82 18.04 9.33
N VAL A 546 12.21 16.77 9.15
CA VAL A 546 12.99 16.01 10.13
C VAL A 546 14.48 16.27 9.86
N PRO A 547 15.19 17.04 10.71
CA PRO A 547 16.56 17.48 10.40
C PRO A 547 17.53 16.33 10.12
N LEU A 548 17.37 15.18 10.81
CA LEU A 548 18.21 13.99 10.61
C LEU A 548 18.04 13.35 9.22
N MET A 549 16.90 13.58 8.56
CA MET A 549 16.64 13.11 7.21
C MET A 549 16.97 14.17 6.15
N ALA A 550 17.35 15.39 6.56
CA ALA A 550 17.83 16.45 5.68
C ALA A 550 19.36 16.40 5.54
N GLY A 551 19.88 17.01 4.48
CA GLY A 551 21.33 17.12 4.27
C GLY A 551 22.00 15.86 3.72
N ALA A 552 21.29 14.74 3.59
CA ALA A 552 21.86 13.53 3.01
C ALA A 552 22.03 13.71 1.49
N PRO A 553 23.18 13.36 0.89
CA PRO A 553 23.35 13.45 -0.55
C PRO A 553 22.37 12.50 -1.25
N VAL A 554 21.71 12.99 -2.30
CA VAL A 554 20.72 12.19 -3.07
C VAL A 554 21.39 11.42 -4.22
N GLY A 555 22.55 11.90 -4.68
CA GLY A 555 23.22 11.35 -5.86
C GLY A 555 22.54 11.79 -7.16
N ASP A 556 22.98 11.19 -8.27
CA ASP A 556 22.42 11.46 -9.60
C ASP A 556 21.14 10.66 -9.82
N ARG A 557 19.98 11.33 -9.69
CA ARG A 557 18.66 10.72 -9.73
C ARG A 557 17.71 11.55 -10.59
N THR A 558 16.65 10.92 -11.11
CA THR A 558 15.73 11.56 -12.05
C THR A 558 14.30 11.49 -11.55
N VAL A 559 13.67 12.65 -11.33
CA VAL A 559 12.26 12.74 -10.89
C VAL A 559 11.28 12.72 -12.04
N LEU A 560 11.71 13.19 -13.22
CA LEU A 560 10.92 13.22 -14.43
C LEU A 560 11.77 12.75 -15.60
N ALA A 561 11.34 11.69 -16.27
CA ALA A 561 12.04 11.09 -17.41
C ALA A 561 11.10 10.97 -18.61
N GLY A 562 11.67 10.90 -19.81
CA GLY A 562 10.93 10.67 -21.02
C GLY A 562 11.81 10.13 -22.13
N ALA A 563 11.35 9.07 -22.81
CA ALA A 563 12.05 8.41 -23.90
C ALA A 563 11.11 8.16 -25.10
N ARG A 564 11.67 8.12 -26.30
CA ARG A 564 10.95 7.64 -27.49
C ARG A 564 10.89 6.11 -27.47
N VAL A 565 9.74 5.56 -27.81
CA VAL A 565 9.55 4.10 -27.93
C VAL A 565 8.72 3.82 -29.18
N GLY A 566 9.34 3.22 -30.18
CA GLY A 566 8.75 3.12 -31.52
C GLY A 566 8.43 4.50 -32.09
N GLN A 567 7.19 4.71 -32.52
CA GLN A 567 6.70 6.01 -32.99
C GLN A 567 6.15 6.89 -31.85
N GLY A 568 5.99 6.33 -30.65
CA GLY A 568 5.42 7.00 -29.48
C GLY A 568 6.46 7.48 -28.48
N ALA A 569 5.98 7.71 -27.26
CA ALA A 569 6.81 8.14 -26.15
C ALA A 569 6.30 7.57 -24.83
N VAL A 570 7.24 7.31 -23.92
CA VAL A 570 6.97 6.93 -22.53
C VAL A 570 7.60 7.99 -21.63
N GLY A 571 6.81 8.54 -20.73
CA GLY A 571 7.24 9.46 -19.69
C GLY A 571 6.99 8.88 -18.29
N PHE A 572 7.80 9.30 -17.32
CA PHE A 572 7.63 8.97 -15.91
C PHE A 572 7.63 10.26 -15.09
N PHE A 573 6.79 10.33 -14.05
CA PHE A 573 6.93 11.31 -12.97
C PHE A 573 6.80 10.68 -11.59
N GLY A 574 7.69 11.07 -10.68
CA GLY A 574 7.76 10.52 -9.34
C GLY A 574 7.15 11.39 -8.24
N ASP A 575 6.61 12.56 -8.58
CA ASP A 575 6.04 13.50 -7.60
C ASP A 575 4.79 12.95 -6.92
N VAL A 576 4.91 12.77 -5.62
CA VAL A 576 3.88 12.15 -4.77
C VAL A 576 3.00 13.18 -4.05
N ASN A 577 3.32 14.46 -4.19
CA ASN A 577 2.58 15.57 -3.61
C ASN A 577 1.92 16.45 -4.69
N TRP A 578 1.92 15.97 -5.95
CA TRP A 578 1.22 16.60 -7.09
C TRP A 578 1.48 18.11 -7.18
N GLU A 579 2.75 18.49 -7.04
CA GLU A 579 3.15 19.88 -7.00
C GLU A 579 2.89 20.56 -8.34
N ALA A 580 2.47 21.83 -8.27
CA ALA A 580 2.08 22.58 -9.46
C ALA A 580 3.14 22.60 -10.58
N PRO A 581 4.46 22.73 -10.31
CA PRO A 581 5.49 22.64 -11.35
C PRO A 581 5.50 21.29 -12.08
N THR A 582 5.33 20.18 -11.36
CA THR A 582 5.28 18.84 -11.95
C THR A 582 4.03 18.68 -12.81
N MET A 583 2.86 19.07 -12.29
CA MET A 583 1.59 18.98 -13.01
C MET A 583 1.60 19.81 -14.30
N ALA A 584 2.16 21.02 -14.23
CA ALA A 584 2.34 21.88 -15.39
C ALA A 584 3.29 21.27 -16.43
N THR A 585 4.37 20.63 -15.97
CA THR A 585 5.31 19.95 -16.85
C THR A 585 4.67 18.74 -17.54
N VAL A 586 3.95 17.89 -16.80
CA VAL A 586 3.26 16.71 -17.35
C VAL A 586 2.24 17.14 -18.41
N ALA A 587 1.40 18.14 -18.11
CA ALA A 587 0.42 18.64 -19.06
C ALA A 587 1.08 19.28 -20.30
N GLY A 588 2.16 20.04 -20.10
CA GLY A 588 2.96 20.62 -21.18
C GLY A 588 3.58 19.56 -22.08
N LEU A 589 4.13 18.49 -21.49
CA LEU A 589 4.74 17.38 -22.21
C LEU A 589 3.70 16.63 -23.05
N VAL A 590 2.56 16.25 -22.46
CA VAL A 590 1.46 15.59 -23.19
C VAL A 590 1.01 16.44 -24.37
N LYS A 591 0.74 17.74 -24.15
CA LYS A 591 0.34 18.66 -25.23
C LYS A 591 1.38 18.72 -26.34
N HIS A 592 2.65 18.87 -25.98
CA HIS A 592 3.74 19.00 -26.93
C HIS A 592 3.92 17.74 -27.77
N LEU A 593 3.92 16.56 -27.14
CA LEU A 593 4.14 15.29 -27.84
C LEU A 593 2.98 14.93 -28.77
N VAL A 594 1.73 15.15 -28.35
CA VAL A 594 0.56 14.96 -29.21
C VAL A 594 0.60 15.89 -30.42
N ALA A 595 0.93 17.18 -30.22
CA ALA A 595 1.04 18.14 -31.30
C ALA A 595 2.16 17.76 -32.29
N SER A 596 3.34 17.38 -31.78
CA SER A 596 4.48 16.94 -32.59
C SER A 596 4.14 15.70 -33.43
N ARG A 597 3.41 14.73 -32.86
CA ARG A 597 2.92 13.56 -33.59
C ARG A 597 1.97 13.94 -34.71
N ARG A 598 0.97 14.77 -34.44
CA ARG A 598 0.01 15.23 -35.46
C ARG A 598 0.72 15.92 -36.63
N ALA A 599 1.71 16.75 -36.33
CA ALA A 599 2.52 17.40 -37.35
C ALA A 599 3.31 16.38 -38.20
N ALA A 600 3.91 15.36 -37.57
CA ALA A 600 4.61 14.30 -38.28
C ALA A 600 3.69 13.47 -39.19
N VAL A 601 2.49 13.11 -38.71
CA VAL A 601 1.48 12.38 -39.50
C VAL A 601 0.99 13.22 -40.69
N ALA A 602 0.72 14.52 -40.48
CA ALA A 602 0.30 15.42 -41.55
C ALA A 602 1.39 15.57 -42.64
N ALA A 603 2.65 15.72 -42.23
CA ALA A 603 3.78 15.79 -43.16
C ALA A 603 3.93 14.50 -43.98
N ALA A 604 3.84 13.33 -43.34
CA ALA A 604 3.90 12.04 -44.03
C ALA A 604 2.76 11.84 -45.05
N GLY A 605 1.55 12.32 -44.73
CA GLY A 605 0.40 12.27 -45.64
C GLY A 605 0.56 13.16 -46.88
N SER A 606 1.16 14.35 -46.73
CA SER A 606 1.39 15.25 -47.88
C SER A 606 2.39 14.70 -48.90
N GLY A 607 3.44 14.01 -48.44
CA GLY A 607 4.50 13.48 -49.31
C GLY A 607 4.08 12.27 -50.16
N ALA A 608 3.00 11.57 -49.81
CA ALA A 608 2.51 10.43 -50.59
C ALA A 608 1.63 10.84 -51.80
N SER A 609 1.27 12.12 -51.90
CA SER A 609 0.40 12.65 -52.97
C SER A 609 1.14 13.42 -54.07
N SER A 610 2.43 13.67 -53.88
CA SER A 610 3.36 14.22 -54.87
C SER A 610 4.19 13.11 -55.49
#